data_AF-A0AAJ2EGT3-F1
#
_entry.id   AF-A0AAJ2EGT3-F1
#
_cell.length_a   1.000
_cell.length_b   1.000
_cell.length_c   1.000
_cell.angle_alpha   90.00
_cell.angle_beta   90.00
_cell.angle_gamma   90.00
#
_symmetry.space_group_name_H-M   'P 1'
#
loop_
_entity.id
_entity.type
_entity.pdbx_description
1 polymer ?
#
loop_
_entity_poly.entity_id
_entity_poly.type
_entity_poly.pdbx_seq_one_letter_code
_entity_poly.pdbx_strand_id
1 'polypeptide(L)'
;MYIKNALQRYLRMTTIPTVKDNGPWTVFYSWQSTLPNSTNRGLVLTCIDKAVETLNAEMNVEDSLRVDSDTNGRPGSPKIFDTILEKIKQCDVFIADVSLVAERQANSNVMVELGYALNALGPDRIVMVCNTAFGSIGDLPFDLGFNRVIPYSCTREEKDKAAVRAALVSKLKAAIDGICRPVKSISHMLQSACRAQENRISRQQCCGMELDMFRIGMARPMAFKRPLLGQTNVPNGSEVTPALVINDEV
;
A
#
# COMPACT_ATOMS: atom_id res chain seq x y z
N MET A 1 -6.43 -3.90 33.24
CA MET A 1 -5.28 -4.22 32.36
C MET A 1 -5.62 -5.31 31.33
N TYR A 2 -6.35 -6.37 31.71
CA TYR A 2 -6.71 -7.49 30.82
C TYR A 2 -7.60 -7.12 29.61
N ILE A 3 -8.62 -6.29 29.81
CA ILE A 3 -9.58 -5.92 28.75
C ILE A 3 -8.93 -5.06 27.66
N LYS A 4 -8.01 -4.15 28.01
CA LYS A 4 -7.26 -3.34 27.03
C LYS A 4 -6.36 -4.21 26.15
N ASN A 5 -5.70 -5.21 26.73
CA ASN A 5 -4.85 -6.14 25.98
C ASN A 5 -5.66 -7.11 25.11
N ALA A 6 -6.82 -7.55 25.59
CA ALA A 6 -7.75 -8.38 24.81
C ALA A 6 -8.39 -7.60 23.65
N LEU A 7 -8.81 -6.35 23.88
CA LEU A 7 -9.27 -5.45 22.83
C LEU A 7 -8.17 -5.08 21.84
N GLN A 8 -6.94 -4.84 22.29
CA GLN A 8 -5.81 -4.61 21.38
C GLN A 8 -5.45 -5.85 20.56
N ARG A 9 -5.54 -7.05 21.13
CA ARG A 9 -5.36 -8.31 20.39
C ARG A 9 -6.50 -8.54 19.41
N TYR A 10 -7.74 -8.36 19.84
CA TYR A 10 -8.92 -8.47 19.00
C TYR A 10 -8.83 -7.47 17.85
N LEU A 11 -8.56 -6.20 18.13
CA LEU A 11 -8.33 -5.17 17.13
C LEU A 11 -7.16 -5.55 16.21
N ARG A 12 -6.01 -6.04 16.70
CA ARG A 12 -4.90 -6.51 15.83
C ARG A 12 -5.25 -7.72 14.97
N MET A 13 -6.14 -8.59 15.46
CA MET A 13 -6.59 -9.80 14.76
C MET A 13 -7.74 -9.52 13.79
N THR A 14 -8.52 -8.46 14.01
CA THR A 14 -9.63 -8.01 13.15
C THR A 14 -9.26 -6.82 12.28
N THR A 15 -8.13 -6.14 12.53
CA THR A 15 -7.57 -5.16 11.60
C THR A 15 -6.95 -5.93 10.46
N ILE A 16 -7.55 -5.74 9.28
CA ILE A 16 -7.02 -6.12 7.98
C ILE A 16 -5.51 -5.78 7.96
N PRO A 17 -4.61 -6.77 7.87
CA PRO A 17 -3.17 -6.49 7.91
C PRO A 17 -2.70 -6.05 6.53
N THR A 18 -2.88 -4.79 6.11
CA THR A 18 -2.55 -4.46 4.71
C THR A 18 -2.19 -2.99 4.44
N VAL A 19 -1.40 -2.35 5.30
CA VAL A 19 -0.60 -1.21 4.83
C VAL A 19 0.84 -1.65 4.98
N LYS A 20 1.57 -1.65 3.86
CA LYS A 20 3.01 -1.83 3.88
C LYS A 20 3.56 -0.73 4.78
N ASP A 21 4.24 -1.08 5.87
CA ASP A 21 4.70 -0.09 6.88
C ASP A 21 5.55 1.02 6.26
N ASN A 22 6.12 0.81 5.07
CA ASN A 22 6.66 1.83 4.18
C ASN A 22 6.68 1.33 2.71
N GLY A 23 6.33 2.21 1.77
CA GLY A 23 6.53 2.02 0.33
C GLY A 23 5.31 2.37 -0.53
N PRO A 24 5.51 2.53 -1.85
CA PRO A 24 4.45 2.90 -2.78
C PRO A 24 3.34 1.84 -2.81
N TRP A 25 2.09 2.31 -2.95
CA TRP A 25 0.93 1.46 -3.18
C TRP A 25 1.03 0.76 -4.54
N THR A 26 0.63 -0.50 -4.62
CA THR A 26 0.62 -1.26 -5.87
C THR A 26 -0.80 -1.58 -6.35
N VAL A 27 -1.10 -1.24 -7.59
CA VAL A 27 -2.33 -1.60 -8.30
C VAL A 27 -2.01 -2.74 -9.26
N PHE A 28 -2.57 -3.93 -9.02
CA PHE A 28 -2.45 -5.05 -9.95
C PHE A 28 -3.67 -5.11 -10.87
N TYR A 29 -3.44 -5.08 -12.18
CA TYR A 29 -4.50 -5.21 -13.19
C TYR A 29 -4.50 -6.61 -13.82
N SER A 30 -5.54 -7.38 -13.52
CA SER A 30 -5.88 -8.66 -14.15
C SER A 30 -6.76 -8.42 -15.37
N TRP A 31 -6.22 -8.76 -16.55
CA TRP A 31 -6.82 -8.45 -17.84
C TRP A 31 -7.14 -9.70 -18.67
N GLN A 32 -8.03 -9.55 -19.65
CA GLN A 32 -8.33 -10.58 -20.64
C GLN A 32 -7.91 -10.15 -22.06
N SER A 33 -7.51 -11.11 -22.92
CA SER A 33 -7.09 -10.88 -24.31
C SER A 33 -8.14 -11.26 -25.36
N THR A 34 -9.28 -11.81 -24.96
CA THR A 34 -10.29 -12.32 -25.90
C THR A 34 -11.03 -11.19 -26.62
N LEU A 35 -11.34 -10.09 -25.91
CA LEU A 35 -12.03 -8.94 -26.47
C LEU A 35 -11.05 -7.94 -27.11
N PRO A 36 -11.53 -7.05 -28.00
CA PRO A 36 -10.66 -6.11 -28.71
C PRO A 36 -9.86 -5.21 -27.74
N ASN A 37 -8.55 -5.13 -27.95
CA ASN A 37 -7.65 -4.36 -27.08
C ASN A 37 -8.05 -2.87 -26.97
N SER A 38 -8.54 -2.27 -28.06
CA SER A 38 -8.93 -0.86 -28.12
C SER A 38 -10.22 -0.51 -27.36
N THR A 39 -10.99 -1.52 -26.96
CA THR A 39 -12.24 -1.36 -26.20
C THR A 39 -12.13 -1.88 -24.78
N ASN A 40 -11.20 -2.81 -24.51
CA ASN A 40 -11.04 -3.49 -23.22
C ASN A 40 -9.63 -3.27 -22.68
N ARG A 41 -8.76 -4.29 -22.67
CA ARG A 41 -7.42 -4.27 -22.04
C ARG A 41 -6.67 -2.95 -22.20
N GLY A 42 -6.46 -2.49 -23.44
CA GLY A 42 -5.72 -1.25 -23.71
C GLY A 42 -6.46 0.00 -23.24
N LEU A 43 -7.78 0.05 -23.39
CA LEU A 43 -8.61 1.16 -22.91
C LEU A 43 -8.60 1.23 -21.38
N VAL A 44 -8.82 0.10 -20.72
CA VAL A 44 -8.87 0.00 -19.25
C VAL A 44 -7.51 0.33 -18.66
N LEU A 45 -6.42 -0.27 -19.18
CA LEU A 45 -5.06 0.04 -18.72
C LEU A 45 -4.76 1.53 -18.83
N THR A 46 -5.07 2.16 -19.98
CA THR A 46 -4.92 3.61 -20.16
C THR A 46 -5.70 4.42 -19.11
N CYS A 47 -6.89 3.95 -18.71
CA CYS A 47 -7.69 4.62 -17.70
C CYS A 47 -7.14 4.41 -16.28
N ILE A 48 -6.62 3.23 -15.98
CA ILE A 48 -5.93 2.93 -14.71
C ILE A 48 -4.69 3.83 -14.58
N ASP A 49 -3.85 3.87 -15.61
CA ASP A 49 -2.62 4.68 -15.63
C ASP A 49 -2.94 6.17 -15.38
N LYS A 50 -3.95 6.72 -16.07
CA LYS A 50 -4.38 8.12 -15.86
C LYS A 50 -4.98 8.38 -14.47
N ALA A 51 -5.74 7.43 -13.93
CA ALA A 51 -6.29 7.55 -12.59
C ALA A 51 -5.16 7.57 -11.55
N VAL A 52 -4.18 6.68 -11.69
CA VAL A 52 -2.98 6.60 -10.85
C VAL A 52 -2.11 7.85 -11.00
N GLU A 53 -1.88 8.35 -12.22
CA GLU A 53 -1.16 9.59 -12.47
C GLU A 53 -1.81 10.78 -11.74
N THR A 54 -3.13 10.90 -11.86
CA THR A 54 -3.90 11.96 -11.19
C THR A 54 -3.79 11.86 -9.66
N LEU A 55 -3.87 10.65 -9.10
CA LEU A 55 -3.72 10.44 -7.66
C LEU A 55 -2.28 10.73 -7.20
N ASN A 56 -1.27 10.30 -7.96
CA ASN A 56 0.13 10.56 -7.64
C ASN A 56 0.45 12.05 -7.60
N ALA A 57 -0.20 12.88 -8.43
CA ALA A 57 -0.07 14.32 -8.37
C ALA A 57 -0.65 14.94 -7.07
N GLU A 58 -1.55 14.23 -6.39
CA GLU A 58 -2.20 14.64 -5.13
C GLU A 58 -1.52 14.04 -3.88
N MET A 59 -0.60 13.08 -4.05
CA MET A 59 0.00 12.29 -2.97
C MET A 59 1.48 12.63 -2.75
N ASN A 60 1.96 12.32 -1.54
CA ASN A 60 3.40 12.36 -1.28
C ASN A 60 4.11 11.22 -2.01
N VAL A 61 5.41 11.38 -2.28
CA VAL A 61 6.24 10.39 -3.00
C VAL A 61 6.22 9.02 -2.31
N GLU A 62 6.20 9.00 -0.98
CA GLU A 62 6.17 7.78 -0.16
C GLU A 62 4.86 6.99 -0.34
N ASP A 63 3.77 7.69 -0.65
CA ASP A 63 2.43 7.13 -0.89
C ASP A 63 2.15 6.93 -2.39
N SER A 64 3.16 7.05 -3.26
CA SER A 64 2.93 6.94 -4.71
C SER A 64 2.37 5.57 -5.11
N LEU A 65 1.47 5.56 -6.09
CA LEU A 65 0.88 4.37 -6.69
C LEU A 65 1.71 3.90 -7.88
N ARG A 66 1.85 2.58 -8.02
CA ARG A 66 2.48 1.90 -9.16
C ARG A 66 1.53 0.88 -9.75
N VAL A 67 1.37 0.91 -11.07
CA VAL A 67 0.58 -0.07 -11.81
C VAL A 67 1.46 -1.28 -12.15
N ASP A 68 0.92 -2.47 -11.97
CA ASP A 68 1.59 -3.73 -12.28
C ASP A 68 0.60 -4.74 -12.91
N SER A 69 1.14 -5.69 -13.68
CA SER A 69 0.38 -6.73 -14.39
C SER A 69 1.28 -7.89 -14.81
N ASP A 70 0.70 -9.05 -15.11
CA ASP A 70 1.38 -10.24 -15.66
C ASP A 70 2.67 -10.59 -14.91
N THR A 71 3.73 -10.96 -15.64
CA THR A 71 5.08 -11.20 -15.15
C THR A 71 5.99 -9.97 -15.29
N ASN A 72 5.44 -8.77 -15.53
CA ASN A 72 6.25 -7.55 -15.70
C ASN A 72 7.20 -7.35 -14.51
N GLY A 73 8.43 -6.91 -14.81
CA GLY A 73 9.47 -6.62 -13.82
C GLY A 73 10.21 -7.84 -13.25
N ARG A 74 9.92 -9.07 -13.68
CA ARG A 74 10.62 -10.29 -13.23
C ARG A 74 11.60 -10.80 -14.31
N PRO A 75 12.93 -10.80 -14.07
CA PRO A 75 13.90 -11.30 -15.03
C PRO A 75 13.92 -12.83 -15.10
N GLY A 76 14.37 -13.37 -16.24
CA GLY A 76 14.54 -14.82 -16.46
C GLY A 76 13.28 -15.52 -17.00
N SER A 77 13.15 -16.81 -16.72
CA SER A 77 12.00 -17.66 -17.10
C SER A 77 11.26 -18.15 -15.84
N PRO A 78 10.62 -17.25 -15.08
CA PRO A 78 9.92 -17.65 -13.87
C PRO A 78 8.66 -18.46 -14.23
N LYS A 79 8.19 -19.27 -13.28
CA LYS A 79 6.87 -19.89 -13.42
C LYS A 79 5.80 -18.80 -13.45
N ILE A 80 5.17 -18.64 -14.61
CA ILE A 80 4.27 -17.52 -14.92
C ILE A 80 3.15 -17.42 -13.88
N PHE A 81 2.47 -18.54 -13.63
CA PHE A 81 1.34 -18.59 -12.70
C PHE A 81 1.74 -18.24 -11.27
N ASP A 82 2.81 -18.86 -10.75
CA ASP A 82 3.30 -18.60 -9.40
C ASP A 82 3.69 -17.12 -9.21
N THR A 83 4.29 -16.53 -10.25
CA THR A 83 4.67 -15.11 -10.26
C THR A 83 3.45 -14.20 -10.18
N ILE A 84 2.42 -14.48 -10.97
CA ILE A 84 1.16 -13.72 -10.96
C ILE A 84 0.51 -13.81 -9.59
N LEU A 85 0.38 -15.01 -9.02
CA LEU A 85 -0.20 -15.19 -7.69
C LEU A 85 0.61 -14.45 -6.60
N GLU A 86 1.95 -14.48 -6.68
CA GLU A 86 2.80 -13.74 -5.74
C GLU A 86 2.55 -12.23 -5.83
N LYS A 87 2.46 -11.69 -7.06
CA LYS A 87 2.18 -10.27 -7.29
C LYS A 87 0.77 -9.87 -6.83
N ILE A 88 -0.23 -10.72 -7.06
CA ILE A 88 -1.59 -10.50 -6.56
C ILE A 88 -1.57 -10.46 -5.03
N LYS A 89 -0.90 -11.41 -4.38
CA LYS A 89 -0.80 -11.45 -2.91
C LYS A 89 -0.11 -10.21 -2.32
N GLN A 90 0.81 -9.60 -3.06
CA GLN A 90 1.59 -8.44 -2.62
C GLN A 90 0.99 -7.09 -3.05
N CYS A 91 -0.04 -7.08 -3.89
CA CYS A 91 -0.65 -5.82 -4.35
C CYS A 91 -1.58 -5.22 -3.31
N ASP A 92 -1.87 -3.93 -3.48
CA ASP A 92 -2.75 -3.19 -2.60
C ASP A 92 -4.15 -2.96 -3.11
N VAL A 93 -4.27 -2.84 -4.43
CA VAL A 93 -5.55 -2.75 -5.14
C VAL A 93 -5.51 -3.76 -6.27
N PHE A 94 -6.47 -4.68 -6.30
CA PHE A 94 -6.62 -5.63 -7.38
C PHE A 94 -7.77 -5.21 -8.29
N ILE A 95 -7.48 -5.04 -9.58
CA ILE A 95 -8.48 -4.65 -10.60
C ILE A 95 -8.68 -5.80 -11.57
N ALA A 96 -9.92 -6.28 -11.72
CA ALA A 96 -10.26 -7.39 -12.62
C ALA A 96 -11.16 -6.93 -13.78
N ASP A 97 -10.77 -7.24 -15.02
CA ASP A 97 -11.64 -7.12 -16.21
C ASP A 97 -12.56 -8.34 -16.33
N VAL A 98 -13.76 -8.23 -15.76
CA VAL A 98 -14.80 -9.28 -15.77
C VAL A 98 -15.75 -9.14 -16.95
N SER A 99 -15.35 -8.45 -18.02
CA SER A 99 -16.14 -8.36 -19.25
C SER A 99 -16.45 -9.76 -19.80
N LEU A 100 -17.67 -9.93 -20.30
CA LEU A 100 -18.11 -11.20 -20.88
C LEU A 100 -17.42 -11.45 -22.21
N VAL A 101 -16.71 -12.58 -22.30
CA VAL A 101 -15.97 -13.01 -23.50
C VAL A 101 -16.77 -14.01 -24.35
N ALA A 102 -17.80 -14.61 -23.75
CA ALA A 102 -18.80 -15.46 -24.37
C ALA A 102 -20.12 -15.33 -23.61
N GLU A 103 -21.16 -16.07 -24.01
CA GLU A 103 -22.47 -16.03 -23.37
C GLU A 103 -22.37 -16.31 -21.86
N ARG A 104 -22.70 -15.30 -21.05
CA ARG A 104 -22.64 -15.32 -19.57
C ARG A 104 -21.30 -15.79 -18.96
N GLN A 105 -20.22 -15.75 -19.73
CA GLN A 105 -18.90 -16.22 -19.32
C GLN A 105 -17.84 -15.12 -19.38
N ALA A 106 -17.19 -14.85 -18.25
CA ALA A 106 -15.96 -14.06 -18.17
C ALA A 106 -14.72 -14.93 -18.43
N ASN A 107 -13.58 -14.29 -18.69
CA ASN A 107 -12.34 -15.00 -18.96
C ASN A 107 -11.89 -15.88 -17.78
N SER A 108 -11.59 -17.16 -18.03
CA SER A 108 -11.25 -18.12 -16.97
C SER A 108 -9.99 -17.76 -16.19
N ASN A 109 -9.00 -17.14 -16.82
CA ASN A 109 -7.75 -16.77 -16.15
C ASN A 109 -8.01 -15.65 -15.15
N VAL A 110 -8.72 -14.60 -15.60
CA VAL A 110 -9.17 -13.51 -14.71
C VAL A 110 -10.01 -14.05 -13.56
N MET A 111 -10.86 -15.05 -13.80
CA MET A 111 -11.67 -15.66 -12.74
C MET A 111 -10.84 -16.40 -11.69
N VAL A 112 -9.81 -17.14 -12.11
CA VAL A 112 -8.87 -17.82 -11.18
C VAL A 112 -8.10 -16.79 -10.36
N GLU A 113 -7.59 -15.75 -11.00
CA GLU A 113 -6.86 -14.66 -10.34
C GLU A 113 -7.75 -13.88 -9.36
N LEU A 114 -8.99 -13.58 -9.74
CA LEU A 114 -9.99 -12.93 -8.89
C LEU A 114 -10.34 -13.79 -7.67
N GLY A 115 -10.54 -15.10 -7.85
CA GLY A 115 -10.77 -16.04 -6.74
C GLY A 115 -9.59 -16.06 -5.77
N TYR A 116 -8.37 -16.06 -6.28
CA TYR A 116 -7.17 -15.97 -5.44
C TYR A 116 -7.06 -14.62 -4.72
N ALA A 117 -7.32 -13.50 -5.43
CA ALA A 117 -7.31 -12.17 -4.84
C ALA A 117 -8.35 -12.01 -3.72
N LEU A 118 -9.57 -12.56 -3.90
CA LEU A 118 -10.61 -12.58 -2.86
C LEU A 118 -10.12 -13.27 -1.58
N ASN A 119 -9.40 -14.38 -1.71
CA ASN A 119 -8.82 -15.09 -0.58
C ASN A 119 -7.64 -14.32 0.06
N ALA A 120 -6.72 -13.80 -0.76
CA ALA A 120 -5.47 -13.21 -0.29
C ALA A 120 -5.62 -11.78 0.25
N LEU A 121 -6.50 -10.98 -0.34
CA LEU A 121 -6.64 -9.54 -0.09
C LEU A 121 -7.96 -9.18 0.60
N GLY A 122 -8.98 -10.02 0.46
CA GLY A 122 -10.35 -9.71 0.86
C GLY A 122 -11.10 -8.84 -0.16
N PRO A 123 -12.44 -8.74 -0.04
CA PRO A 123 -13.29 -8.04 -1.00
C PRO A 123 -13.06 -6.52 -1.02
N ASP A 124 -12.64 -5.92 0.09
CA ASP A 124 -12.50 -4.46 0.23
C ASP A 124 -11.37 -3.87 -0.62
N ARG A 125 -10.46 -4.70 -1.14
CA ARG A 125 -9.31 -4.29 -1.96
C ARG A 125 -9.49 -4.61 -3.45
N ILE A 126 -10.70 -5.03 -3.84
CA ILE A 126 -10.99 -5.53 -5.18
C ILE A 126 -11.90 -4.54 -5.92
N VAL A 127 -11.51 -4.22 -7.15
CA VAL A 127 -12.28 -3.42 -8.09
C VAL A 127 -12.56 -4.26 -9.33
N MET A 128 -13.83 -4.47 -9.66
CA MET A 128 -14.20 -5.14 -10.89
C MET A 128 -14.67 -4.13 -11.93
N VAL A 129 -14.22 -4.30 -13.17
CA VAL A 129 -14.68 -3.51 -14.32
C VAL A 129 -15.34 -4.42 -15.35
N CYS A 130 -16.42 -3.94 -15.98
CA CYS A 130 -17.14 -4.70 -17.00
C CYS A 130 -17.51 -3.80 -18.17
N ASN A 131 -17.11 -4.21 -19.38
CA ASN A 131 -17.56 -3.58 -20.61
C ASN A 131 -18.95 -4.10 -20.98
N THR A 132 -19.96 -3.31 -20.67
CA THR A 132 -21.37 -3.60 -20.90
C THR A 132 -21.77 -3.66 -22.38
N ALA A 133 -20.88 -3.27 -23.30
CA ALA A 133 -21.08 -3.48 -24.73
C ALA A 133 -21.05 -4.97 -25.13
N PHE A 134 -20.48 -5.84 -24.29
CA PHE A 134 -20.36 -7.28 -24.54
C PHE A 134 -21.30 -8.13 -23.66
N GLY A 135 -22.20 -7.48 -22.91
CA GLY A 135 -23.23 -8.12 -22.09
C GLY A 135 -23.49 -7.35 -20.80
N SER A 136 -24.65 -7.56 -20.18
CA SER A 136 -25.04 -6.77 -19.01
C SER A 136 -24.35 -7.29 -17.73
N ILE A 137 -24.34 -6.47 -16.68
CA ILE A 137 -23.88 -6.92 -15.35
C ILE A 137 -24.73 -8.10 -14.84
N GLY A 138 -26.02 -8.16 -15.18
CA GLY A 138 -26.90 -9.27 -14.80
C GLY A 138 -26.58 -10.60 -15.50
N ASP A 139 -25.76 -10.55 -16.55
CA ASP A 139 -25.29 -11.72 -17.28
C ASP A 139 -23.99 -12.27 -16.71
N LEU A 140 -23.35 -11.57 -15.76
CA LEU A 140 -22.19 -12.10 -15.06
C LEU A 140 -22.55 -13.38 -14.28
N PRO A 141 -21.58 -14.27 -14.05
CA PRO A 141 -21.74 -15.40 -13.13
C PRO A 141 -22.33 -14.95 -11.79
N PHE A 142 -23.22 -15.76 -11.23
CA PHE A 142 -24.03 -15.40 -10.05
C PHE A 142 -23.21 -14.83 -8.89
N ASP A 143 -22.05 -15.42 -8.60
CA ASP A 143 -21.15 -14.98 -7.53
C ASP A 143 -20.62 -13.55 -7.71
N LEU A 144 -20.47 -13.09 -8.96
CA LEU A 144 -20.02 -11.73 -9.29
C LEU A 144 -21.17 -10.72 -9.29
N GLY A 145 -22.39 -11.16 -9.60
CA GLY A 145 -23.57 -10.31 -9.74
C GLY A 145 -23.98 -9.56 -8.47
N PHE A 146 -23.55 -10.03 -7.28
CA PHE A 146 -23.82 -9.37 -5.99
C PHE A 146 -22.73 -8.39 -5.56
N ASN A 147 -21.59 -8.39 -6.24
CA ASN A 147 -20.48 -7.53 -5.91
C ASN A 147 -20.56 -6.22 -6.70
N ARG A 148 -19.95 -5.16 -6.17
CA ARG A 148 -19.90 -3.88 -6.88
C ARG A 148 -19.02 -4.01 -8.12
N VAL A 149 -19.60 -3.75 -9.30
CA VAL A 149 -18.90 -3.70 -10.58
C VAL A 149 -18.94 -2.28 -11.13
N ILE A 150 -17.84 -1.81 -11.72
CA ILE A 150 -17.76 -0.54 -12.44
C ILE A 150 -18.13 -0.80 -13.91
N PRO A 151 -19.34 -0.42 -14.36
CA PRO A 151 -19.70 -0.51 -15.76
C PRO A 151 -19.04 0.61 -16.56
N TYR A 152 -18.59 0.23 -17.76
CA TYR A 152 -18.37 1.13 -18.89
C TYR A 152 -18.95 0.49 -20.15
N SER A 153 -19.11 1.24 -21.22
CA SER A 153 -19.53 0.70 -22.53
C SER A 153 -18.62 1.27 -23.59
N CYS A 154 -18.03 0.40 -24.41
CA CYS A 154 -17.20 0.80 -25.54
C CYS A 154 -17.21 -0.30 -26.60
N THR A 155 -17.70 0.04 -27.79
CA THR A 155 -17.60 -0.80 -29.00
C THR A 155 -16.42 -0.37 -29.86
N ARG A 156 -16.10 -1.15 -30.91
CA ARG A 156 -15.02 -0.79 -31.83
C ARG A 156 -15.32 0.53 -32.54
N GLU A 157 -16.59 0.71 -32.90
CA GLU A 157 -17.17 1.84 -33.64
C GLU A 157 -17.51 3.05 -32.75
N GLU A 158 -17.21 2.95 -31.45
CA GLU A 158 -17.48 4.03 -30.50
C GLU A 158 -16.85 5.34 -30.98
N LYS A 159 -17.70 6.35 -31.18
CA LYS A 159 -17.31 7.65 -31.75
C LYS A 159 -16.61 8.50 -30.71
N ASP A 160 -17.05 8.44 -29.46
CA ASP A 160 -16.52 9.26 -28.37
C ASP A 160 -15.83 8.41 -27.30
N LYS A 161 -14.74 7.74 -27.71
CA LYS A 161 -13.87 7.03 -26.77
C LYS A 161 -13.23 7.97 -25.74
N ALA A 162 -13.19 9.28 -26.01
CA ALA A 162 -12.64 10.24 -25.06
C ALA A 162 -13.56 10.42 -23.85
N ALA A 163 -14.87 10.59 -24.08
CA ALA A 163 -15.87 10.65 -23.01
C ALA A 163 -15.92 9.34 -22.21
N VAL A 164 -15.88 8.18 -22.87
CA VAL A 164 -15.84 6.87 -22.19
C VAL A 164 -14.62 6.78 -21.27
N ARG A 165 -13.43 7.15 -21.75
CA ARG A 165 -12.22 7.17 -20.93
C ARG A 165 -12.33 8.14 -19.76
N ALA A 166 -12.82 9.36 -19.99
CA ALA A 166 -12.97 10.36 -18.93
C ALA A 166 -13.89 9.86 -17.80
N ALA A 167 -15.02 9.26 -18.16
CA ALA A 167 -15.95 8.68 -17.20
C ALA A 167 -15.35 7.49 -16.43
N LEU A 168 -14.63 6.60 -17.13
CA LEU A 168 -13.99 5.44 -16.51
C LEU A 168 -12.82 5.86 -15.60
N VAL A 169 -11.99 6.82 -16.01
CA VAL A 169 -10.91 7.39 -15.19
C VAL A 169 -11.47 7.96 -13.90
N SER A 170 -12.56 8.73 -13.96
CA SER A 170 -13.20 9.30 -12.77
C SER A 170 -13.65 8.20 -11.78
N LYS A 171 -14.30 7.14 -12.27
CA LYS A 171 -14.78 6.01 -11.45
C LYS A 171 -13.61 5.21 -10.86
N LEU A 172 -12.59 4.90 -11.66
CA LEU A 172 -11.40 4.17 -11.22
C LEU A 172 -10.61 4.97 -10.18
N LYS A 173 -10.41 6.27 -10.41
CA LYS A 173 -9.77 7.18 -9.45
C LYS A 173 -10.47 7.08 -8.10
N ALA A 174 -11.79 7.27 -8.08
CA ALA A 174 -12.57 7.23 -6.83
C ALA A 174 -12.50 5.86 -6.13
N ALA A 175 -12.49 4.76 -6.89
CA ALA A 175 -12.39 3.42 -6.34
C ALA A 175 -11.01 3.13 -5.74
N ILE A 176 -9.93 3.41 -6.47
CA ILE A 176 -8.55 3.26 -6.01
C ILE A 176 -8.33 4.14 -4.78
N ASP A 177 -8.77 5.40 -4.84
CA ASP A 177 -8.63 6.35 -3.76
C ASP A 177 -9.32 5.90 -2.47
N GLY A 178 -10.55 5.39 -2.58
CA GLY A 178 -11.29 4.88 -1.43
C GLY A 178 -10.62 3.70 -0.73
N ILE A 179 -9.84 2.90 -1.47
CA ILE A 179 -9.06 1.78 -0.93
C ILE A 179 -7.76 2.27 -0.29
N CYS A 180 -7.04 3.21 -0.93
CA CYS A 180 -5.75 3.71 -0.44
C CYS A 180 -5.89 4.70 0.73
N ARG A 181 -6.95 5.51 0.73
CA ARG A 181 -7.23 6.51 1.78
C ARG A 181 -8.61 6.24 2.38
N PRO A 182 -8.80 5.09 3.07
CA PRO A 182 -10.08 4.82 3.71
C PRO A 182 -10.36 5.94 4.71
N VAL A 183 -11.56 6.51 4.64
CA VAL A 183 -11.99 7.56 5.57
C VAL A 183 -11.72 7.06 6.98
N LYS A 184 -10.83 7.76 7.71
CA LYS A 184 -10.45 7.38 9.08
C LYS A 184 -11.74 7.17 9.88
N SER A 185 -11.97 5.93 10.30
CA SER A 185 -13.06 5.59 11.22
C SER A 185 -13.05 6.59 12.39
N ILE A 186 -14.25 6.95 12.88
CA ILE A 186 -14.45 7.83 14.05
C ILE A 186 -13.51 7.43 15.20
N SER A 187 -13.25 6.13 15.37
CA SER A 187 -12.32 5.57 16.34
C SER A 187 -10.88 6.09 16.19
N HIS A 188 -10.40 6.25 14.96
CA HIS A 188 -9.05 6.72 14.65
C HIS A 188 -8.93 8.24 14.81
N MET A 189 -9.98 9.00 14.48
CA MET A 189 -10.08 10.44 14.80
C MET A 189 -10.13 10.68 16.31
N LEU A 190 -10.91 9.89 17.06
CA LEU A 190 -10.99 9.98 18.52
C LEU A 190 -9.65 9.64 19.18
N GLN A 191 -8.96 8.59 18.70
CA GLN A 191 -7.64 8.23 19.25
C GLN A 191 -6.58 9.29 18.98
N SER A 192 -6.57 9.91 17.80
CA SER A 192 -5.63 10.98 17.47
C SER A 192 -5.93 12.28 18.23
N ALA A 193 -7.21 12.62 18.43
CA ALA A 193 -7.63 13.72 19.30
C ALA A 193 -7.25 13.47 20.78
N CYS A 194 -7.48 12.26 21.30
CA CYS A 194 -7.09 11.90 22.68
C CYS A 194 -5.57 12.01 22.90
N ARG A 195 -4.76 11.48 21.97
CA ARG A 195 -3.29 11.60 22.05
C ARG A 195 -2.81 13.05 21.98
N ALA A 196 -3.47 13.88 21.17
CA ALA A 196 -3.15 15.31 21.09
C ALA A 196 -3.44 16.03 22.41
N GLN A 197 -4.51 15.63 23.12
CA GLN A 197 -4.90 16.20 24.40
C GLN A 197 -3.96 15.77 25.54
N GLU A 198 -3.56 14.49 25.58
CA GLU A 198 -2.57 13.97 26.52
C GLU A 198 -1.20 14.67 26.38
N ASN A 199 -0.74 14.89 25.14
CA ASN A 199 0.49 15.64 24.88
C ASN A 199 0.39 17.12 25.29
N ARG A 200 -0.80 17.72 25.20
CA ARG A 200 -1.06 19.09 25.65
C ARG A 200 -0.99 19.21 27.17
N ILE A 201 -1.59 18.26 27.88
CA ILE A 201 -1.59 18.19 29.35
C ILE A 201 -0.16 17.96 29.88
N SER A 202 0.59 17.01 29.28
CA SER A 202 1.98 16.76 29.64
C SER A 202 2.89 17.97 29.42
N ARG A 203 2.68 18.74 28.33
CA ARG A 203 3.42 19.99 28.09
C ARG A 203 3.06 21.10 29.07
N GLN A 204 1.80 21.22 29.49
CA GLN A 204 1.38 22.17 30.52
C GLN A 204 1.93 21.80 31.91
N GLN A 205 2.03 20.50 32.23
CA GLN A 205 2.68 20.04 33.47
C GLN A 205 4.19 20.29 33.50
N CYS A 206 4.92 20.05 32.40
CA CYS A 206 6.34 20.40 32.32
C CYS A 206 6.59 21.91 32.43
N CYS A 207 5.73 22.73 31.83
CA CYS A 207 5.82 24.19 31.92
C CYS A 207 5.47 24.71 33.33
N GLY A 208 4.55 24.04 34.05
CA GLY A 208 4.24 24.34 35.45
C GLY A 208 5.37 23.96 36.42
N MET A 209 6.08 22.85 36.19
CA MET A 209 7.23 22.44 37.01
C MET A 209 8.40 23.42 36.91
N GLU A 210 8.60 24.05 35.76
CA GLU A 210 9.66 25.06 35.56
C GLU A 210 9.37 26.37 36.32
N LEU A 211 8.08 26.70 36.52
CA LEU A 211 7.63 27.87 37.29
C LEU A 211 7.66 27.65 38.81
N ASP A 212 7.47 26.41 39.29
CA ASP A 212 7.60 26.09 40.72
C ASP A 212 9.05 26.01 41.20
N MET A 213 10.01 25.72 40.30
CA MET A 213 11.43 25.77 40.62
C MET A 213 11.95 27.21 40.85
N PHE A 214 11.18 28.23 40.42
CA PHE A 214 11.48 29.64 40.67
C PHE A 214 10.83 30.20 41.95
N ARG A 215 9.89 29.45 42.57
CA ARG A 215 9.20 29.87 43.80
C ARG A 215 9.76 29.25 45.08
N ILE A 216 10.48 28.13 45.00
CA ILE A 216 11.21 27.58 46.15
C ILE A 216 12.63 28.15 46.11
N GLY A 217 12.77 29.38 46.61
CA GLY A 217 14.07 30.02 46.75
C GLY A 217 15.00 29.21 47.65
N MET A 218 15.96 28.51 47.07
CA MET A 218 17.12 27.97 47.78
C MET A 218 18.39 28.14 46.94
N ALA A 219 19.46 28.45 47.67
CA ALA A 219 20.69 29.07 47.23
C ALA A 219 21.46 28.32 46.12
N ARG A 220 22.17 29.12 45.29
CA ARG A 220 23.17 28.65 44.33
C ARG A 220 24.22 27.76 45.02
N PRO A 221 24.47 26.51 44.56
CA PRO A 221 25.72 25.84 44.88
C PRO A 221 26.83 26.35 43.96
N MET A 222 27.98 26.61 44.58
CA MET A 222 29.24 27.00 43.95
C MET A 222 29.72 26.01 42.87
N ALA A 223 30.49 26.55 41.92
CA ALA A 223 31.14 25.88 40.81
C ALA A 223 31.84 24.56 41.18
N PHE A 224 31.48 23.48 40.50
CA PHE A 224 32.24 22.22 40.51
C PHE A 224 33.16 22.18 39.28
N LYS A 225 34.48 22.15 39.53
CA LYS A 225 35.55 22.07 38.52
C LYS A 225 35.52 20.71 37.81
N ARG A 226 35.79 20.71 36.49
CA ARG A 226 36.04 19.50 35.67
C ARG A 226 37.28 18.74 36.17
N PRO A 227 37.29 17.40 36.20
CA PRO A 227 38.53 16.64 36.40
C PRO A 227 39.31 16.50 35.09
N LEU A 228 40.63 16.68 35.20
CA LEU A 228 41.64 16.37 34.18
C LEU A 228 41.96 14.86 34.25
N LEU A 229 41.91 14.15 33.12
CA LEU A 229 42.44 12.79 33.02
C LEU A 229 43.97 12.82 33.03
N GLY A 230 44.56 12.14 34.02
CA GLY A 230 46.00 11.95 34.17
C GLY A 230 46.52 10.77 33.36
N GLN A 231 47.74 10.95 32.84
CA GLN A 231 48.56 10.00 32.10
C GLN A 231 49.21 8.96 33.04
N THR A 232 49.48 7.77 32.51
CA THR A 232 50.53 6.87 33.02
C THR A 232 51.41 6.40 31.86
N ASN A 233 52.69 6.79 31.88
CA ASN A 233 53.80 6.24 31.07
C ASN A 233 54.18 4.83 31.60
N VAL A 234 54.96 3.92 31.00
CA VAL A 234 56.05 3.82 29.98
C VAL A 234 56.23 2.28 29.71
N PRO A 235 57.19 1.71 28.92
CA PRO A 235 58.11 2.25 27.90
C PRO A 235 58.27 1.43 26.57
N ASN A 236 59.07 2.05 25.68
CA ASN A 236 59.60 1.66 24.37
C ASN A 236 60.22 0.25 24.20
N GLY A 237 60.23 -0.23 22.94
CA GLY A 237 61.28 -1.13 22.44
C GLY A 237 61.03 -1.81 21.09
N SER A 238 61.57 -1.20 20.02
CA SER A 238 62.13 -1.78 18.77
C SER A 238 61.30 -2.67 17.82
N GLU A 239 61.16 -2.14 16.60
CA GLU A 239 61.29 -2.73 15.24
C GLU A 239 61.14 -4.25 15.02
N VAL A 240 60.44 -4.62 13.94
CA VAL A 240 60.96 -5.28 12.71
C VAL A 240 59.78 -5.91 11.93
N THR A 241 59.51 -5.44 10.71
CA THR A 241 58.79 -6.17 9.62
C THR A 241 59.69 -7.30 9.09
N PRO A 242 59.21 -8.45 8.54
CA PRO A 242 58.45 -8.46 7.28
C PRO A 242 57.54 -9.69 6.96
N ALA A 243 56.88 -9.58 5.80
CA ALA A 243 56.58 -10.63 4.79
C ALA A 243 55.50 -11.72 5.03
N LEU A 244 54.45 -11.61 4.20
CA LEU A 244 53.96 -12.62 3.24
C LEU A 244 54.26 -14.11 3.51
N VAL A 245 53.22 -14.94 3.73
CA VAL A 245 53.11 -16.31 3.17
C VAL A 245 51.62 -16.68 2.99
N ILE A 246 51.31 -17.05 1.75
CA ILE A 246 50.10 -17.71 1.23
C ILE A 246 50.07 -19.15 1.76
N ASN A 247 48.90 -19.72 2.08
CA ASN A 247 48.69 -21.17 1.89
C ASN A 247 47.21 -21.45 1.58
N ASP A 248 47.05 -22.06 0.41
CA ASP A 248 45.90 -22.83 -0.06
C ASP A 248 45.75 -24.16 0.72
N GLU A 249 44.61 -24.83 0.46
CA GLU A 249 44.24 -26.22 0.78
C GLU A 249 43.75 -26.46 2.22
N VAL A 250 42.56 -27.00 2.49
CA VAL A 250 41.78 -28.09 1.83
C VAL A 250 40.28 -27.78 1.85
#